data_AF-A0A7K4DEV8-F1
#
_entry.id   AF-A0A7K4DEV8-F1
#
_cell.length_a   1.000
_cell.length_b   1.000
_cell.length_c   1.000
_cell.angle_alpha   90.00
_cell.angle_beta   90.00
_cell.angle_gamma   90.00
#
_symmetry.space_group_name_H-M   'P 1'
#
loop_
_entity.id
_entity.type
_entity.pdbx_description
1 polymer ?
#
loop_
_entity_poly.entity_id
_entity_poly.type
_entity_poly.pdbx_seq_one_letter_code
_entity_poly.pdbx_strand_id
1 'polypeptide(L)'
;MLSKSSEKPLASWRGKDRIEGQVLDTLTVIFRSGGCSWNRCRMCGYRHERYSEISRDDLTDRLIRQVRWVKENFRDEDYQVLKIFTSGSFFDPDEVPPAARRAVAEAFRGKAVIAETRPEYVDSDVLREFGGLIDTGAWTTPLSVAIGLETTDDFI
;
A
#
# COMPACT_ATOMS: atom_id res chain seq x y z
N MET A 1 0.48 -33.31 -1.50
CA MET A 1 -0.10 -31.97 -1.76
C MET A 1 0.58 -30.99 -0.83
N LEU A 2 1.54 -30.20 -1.33
CA LEU A 2 2.07 -29.07 -0.56
C LEU A 2 0.92 -28.08 -0.43
N SER A 3 0.42 -27.91 0.80
CA SER A 3 -0.46 -26.81 1.17
C SER A 3 0.16 -25.52 0.66
N LYS A 4 -0.40 -24.92 -0.39
CA LYS A 4 -0.05 -23.54 -0.78
C LYS A 4 -0.49 -22.69 0.40
N SER A 5 0.46 -22.31 1.26
CA SER A 5 0.19 -21.34 2.32
C SER A 5 -0.47 -20.12 1.68
N SER A 6 -1.61 -19.69 2.22
CA SER A 6 -2.27 -18.48 1.76
C SER A 6 -1.28 -17.31 1.86
N GLU A 7 -1.04 -16.63 0.73
CA GLU A 7 -0.18 -15.46 0.70
C GLU A 7 -0.96 -14.30 1.32
N LYS A 8 -0.64 -13.96 2.56
CA LYS A 8 -1.32 -12.94 3.35
C LYS A 8 -0.42 -11.71 3.57
N PRO A 9 -0.99 -10.52 3.79
CA PRO A 9 -0.26 -9.35 4.25
C PRO A 9 0.54 -9.63 5.53
N LEU A 10 1.58 -8.83 5.79
CA LEU A 10 2.32 -8.86 7.05
C LEU A 10 1.39 -8.60 8.23
N ALA A 11 0.49 -7.63 8.06
CA ALA A 11 -0.57 -7.32 9.02
C ALA A 11 -1.76 -6.67 8.32
N SER A 12 -2.94 -6.83 8.90
CA SER A 12 -4.14 -6.10 8.49
C SER A 12 -5.13 -5.99 9.63
N TRP A 13 -5.70 -4.82 9.87
CA TRP A 13 -6.68 -4.61 10.94
C TRP A 13 -7.64 -3.46 10.63
N ARG A 14 -8.82 -3.54 11.24
CA ARG A 14 -9.82 -2.47 11.21
C ARG A 14 -9.54 -1.44 12.30
N GLY A 15 -9.90 -0.20 12.04
CA GLY A 15 -9.81 0.89 13.01
C GLY A 15 -10.81 1.99 12.70
N LYS A 16 -10.71 3.09 13.45
CA LYS A 16 -11.46 4.32 13.19
C LYS A 16 -10.50 5.49 13.28
N ASP A 17 -10.50 6.36 12.28
CA ASP A 17 -9.64 7.54 12.23
C ASP A 17 -10.45 8.79 11.95
N ARG A 18 -9.93 9.94 12.35
CA ARG A 18 -10.52 11.24 12.01
C ARG A 18 -9.90 11.77 10.72
N ILE A 19 -10.68 11.80 9.65
CA ILE A 19 -10.25 12.23 8.30
C ILE A 19 -11.22 13.31 7.83
N GLU A 20 -10.68 14.45 7.38
CA GLU A 20 -11.47 15.62 6.95
C GLU A 20 -12.56 16.02 7.96
N GLY A 21 -12.25 15.90 9.26
CA GLY A 21 -13.16 16.25 10.36
C GLY A 21 -14.17 15.16 10.75
N GLN A 22 -14.32 14.10 9.96
CA GLN A 22 -15.24 12.98 10.22
C GLN A 22 -14.53 11.76 10.80
N VAL A 23 -15.22 10.96 11.61
CA VAL A 23 -14.71 9.66 12.09
C VAL A 23 -15.14 8.58 11.09
N LEU A 24 -14.17 7.96 10.42
CA LEU A 24 -14.41 6.94 9.38
C LEU A 24 -13.85 5.59 9.81
N ASP A 25 -14.52 4.50 9.41
CA ASP A 25 -13.98 3.15 9.56
C ASP A 25 -12.85 2.95 8.54
N THR A 26 -11.73 2.43 9.02
CA THR A 26 -10.50 2.26 8.24
C THR A 26 -10.05 0.81 8.23
N LEU A 27 -9.44 0.41 7.13
CA LEU A 27 -8.69 -0.84 7.02
C LEU A 27 -7.22 -0.49 6.79
N THR A 28 -6.37 -0.88 7.72
CA THR A 28 -4.92 -0.78 7.56
C THR A 28 -4.40 -2.09 7.00
N VAL A 29 -3.57 -2.03 5.95
CA VAL A 29 -2.93 -3.20 5.35
C VAL A 29 -1.45 -2.93 5.18
N ILE A 30 -0.62 -3.83 5.71
CA ILE A 30 0.82 -3.85 5.49
C ILE A 30 1.14 -5.01 4.55
N PHE A 31 1.32 -4.72 3.27
CA PHE A 31 1.70 -5.72 2.28
C PHE A 31 3.18 -6.09 2.44
N ARG A 32 3.48 -7.38 2.28
CA ARG A 32 4.86 -7.83 2.06
C ARG A 32 5.25 -7.51 0.62
N SER A 33 6.20 -6.61 0.42
CA SER A 33 6.60 -6.09 -0.89
C SER A 33 8.02 -6.56 -1.28
N GLY A 34 8.59 -5.98 -2.36
CA GLY A 34 10.02 -6.10 -2.68
C GLY A 34 10.95 -5.45 -1.64
N GLY A 35 10.38 -4.65 -0.75
CA GLY A 35 11.05 -3.88 0.29
C GLY A 35 11.61 -2.55 -0.20
N CYS A 36 11.74 -1.63 0.75
CA CYS A 36 12.25 -0.27 0.52
C CYS A 36 13.60 -0.27 -0.23
N SER A 37 13.66 0.41 -1.37
CA SER A 37 14.88 0.61 -2.17
C SER A 37 16.00 1.32 -1.40
N TRP A 38 15.66 2.21 -0.45
CA TRP A 38 16.64 2.88 0.41
C TRP A 38 17.37 1.91 1.32
N ASN A 39 16.62 1.06 2.04
CA ASN A 39 17.09 0.01 2.96
C ASN A 39 18.28 0.42 3.88
N ARG A 40 18.39 1.70 4.24
CA ARG A 40 19.49 2.23 5.07
C ARG A 40 19.02 2.94 6.34
N CYS A 41 17.71 3.14 6.49
CA CYS A 41 17.14 3.69 7.72
C CYS A 41 17.39 2.73 8.89
N ARG A 42 18.20 3.17 9.86
CA ARG A 42 18.62 2.34 11.01
C ARG A 42 17.51 2.16 12.03
N MET A 43 16.56 3.08 12.10
CA MET A 43 15.40 3.01 13.00
C MET A 43 14.24 2.20 12.41
N CYS A 44 14.24 1.93 11.11
CA CYS A 44 13.17 1.21 10.44
C CYS A 44 13.26 -0.30 10.70
N GLY A 45 12.36 -0.81 11.55
CA GLY A 45 12.22 -2.25 11.81
C GLY A 45 11.68 -3.04 10.60
N TYR A 46 10.92 -2.39 9.73
CA TYR A 46 10.29 -3.00 8.56
C TYR A 46 11.25 -3.34 7.42
N ARG A 47 12.51 -2.86 7.46
CA ARG A 47 13.52 -3.13 6.42
C ARG A 47 13.81 -4.62 6.19
N HIS A 48 13.46 -5.46 7.17
CA HIS A 48 13.64 -6.91 7.14
C HIS A 48 12.41 -7.65 6.58
N GLU A 49 11.26 -7.00 6.50
CA GLU A 49 9.97 -7.61 6.15
C GLU A 49 9.66 -7.47 4.66
N ARG A 50 10.41 -8.20 3.83
CA ARG A 50 10.31 -8.17 2.37
C ARG A 50 10.44 -9.54 1.74
N TYR A 51 10.13 -9.65 0.46
CA TYR A 51 10.64 -10.76 -0.35
C TYR A 51 12.07 -10.44 -0.80
N SER A 52 12.94 -11.45 -0.73
CA SER A 52 14.31 -11.40 -1.24
C SER A 52 14.46 -12.46 -2.32
N GLU A 53 15.26 -12.16 -3.35
CA GLU A 53 15.68 -13.14 -4.37
C GLU A 53 14.54 -13.79 -5.16
N ILE A 54 13.48 -13.03 -5.45
CA ILE A 54 12.38 -13.47 -6.32
C ILE A 54 12.32 -12.64 -7.60
N SER A 55 11.72 -13.21 -8.65
CA SER A 55 11.49 -12.50 -9.90
C SER A 55 10.43 -11.40 -9.73
N ARG A 56 10.43 -10.42 -10.65
CA ARG A 56 9.42 -9.35 -10.68
C ARG A 56 8.00 -9.90 -10.88
N ASP A 57 7.88 -10.96 -11.68
CA ASP A 57 6.60 -11.62 -11.94
C ASP A 57 6.11 -12.33 -10.68
N ASP A 58 6.99 -13.06 -9.97
CA ASP A 58 6.64 -13.69 -8.69
C ASP A 58 6.24 -12.67 -7.63
N LEU A 59 6.95 -11.53 -7.55
CA LEU A 59 6.60 -10.44 -6.63
C LEU A 59 5.21 -9.89 -6.92
N THR A 60 4.93 -9.63 -8.20
CA THR A 60 3.62 -9.18 -8.68
C THR A 60 2.53 -10.17 -8.28
N ASP A 61 2.75 -11.45 -8.58
CA ASP A 61 1.82 -12.54 -8.28
C ASP A 61 1.51 -12.66 -6.78
N ARG A 62 2.54 -12.54 -5.94
CA ARG A 62 2.39 -12.61 -4.48
C ARG A 62 1.63 -11.42 -3.93
N LEU A 63 1.93 -10.20 -4.37
CA LEU A 63 1.18 -9.00 -3.97
C LEU A 63 -0.31 -9.12 -4.38
N ILE A 64 -0.60 -9.57 -5.60
CA ILE A 64 -1.98 -9.79 -6.05
C ILE A 64 -2.69 -10.83 -5.17
N ARG A 65 -2.00 -11.90 -4.76
CA ARG A 65 -2.60 -12.88 -3.83
C ARG A 65 -2.85 -12.29 -2.45
N GLN A 66 -1.99 -11.41 -1.94
CA GLN A 66 -2.25 -10.68 -0.69
C GLN A 66 -3.48 -9.76 -0.82
N VAL A 67 -3.66 -9.08 -1.96
CA VAL A 67 -4.87 -8.29 -2.24
C VAL A 67 -6.12 -9.17 -2.20
N ARG A 68 -6.10 -10.32 -2.87
CA ARG A 68 -7.22 -11.29 -2.83
C ARG A 68 -7.50 -11.75 -1.41
N TRP A 69 -6.46 -12.08 -0.64
CA TRP A 69 -6.60 -12.47 0.75
C TRP A 69 -7.31 -11.38 1.57
N VAL A 70 -6.96 -10.09 1.37
CA VAL A 70 -7.66 -8.99 2.05
C VAL A 70 -9.14 -8.96 1.67
N LYS A 71 -9.46 -9.07 0.38
CA LYS A 71 -10.86 -9.07 -0.11
C LYS A 71 -11.68 -10.27 0.37
N GLU A 72 -11.03 -11.40 0.63
CA GLU A 72 -11.68 -12.59 1.20
C GLU A 72 -11.92 -12.48 2.72
N ASN A 73 -11.16 -11.64 3.43
CA ASN A 73 -11.19 -11.57 4.89
C ASN A 73 -11.83 -10.28 5.45
N PHE A 74 -12.05 -9.26 4.61
CA PHE A 74 -12.68 -8.01 4.98
C PHE A 74 -13.76 -7.65 3.96
N ARG A 75 -14.97 -7.34 4.44
CA ARG A 75 -16.07 -6.93 3.57
C ARG A 75 -15.92 -5.46 3.22
N ASP A 76 -16.33 -5.06 2.03
CA ASP A 76 -16.15 -3.67 1.60
C ASP A 76 -16.96 -2.69 2.43
N GLU A 77 -18.11 -3.08 2.92
CA GLU A 77 -18.94 -2.29 3.82
C GLU A 77 -18.31 -2.08 5.22
N ASP A 78 -17.26 -2.81 5.59
CA ASP A 78 -16.63 -2.70 6.91
C ASP A 78 -15.71 -1.46 7.06
N TYR A 79 -15.35 -0.80 5.96
CA TYR A 79 -14.41 0.33 5.97
C TYR A 79 -14.66 1.28 4.80
N GLN A 80 -14.44 2.57 5.05
CA GLN A 80 -14.49 3.62 4.02
C GLN A 80 -13.09 3.97 3.48
N VAL A 81 -12.06 3.81 4.33
CA VAL A 81 -10.69 4.22 4.01
C VAL A 81 -9.73 3.04 4.06
N LEU A 82 -8.91 2.89 3.03
CA LEU A 82 -7.80 1.95 3.00
C LEU A 82 -6.49 2.69 3.29
N LYS A 83 -5.72 2.22 4.27
CA LYS A 83 -4.36 2.70 4.54
C LYS A 83 -3.35 1.64 4.12
N ILE A 84 -2.52 1.97 3.14
CA ILE A 84 -1.57 1.07 2.51
C ILE A 84 -0.16 1.34 3.03
N PHE A 85 0.45 0.28 3.55
CA PHE A 85 1.85 0.21 3.93
C PHE A 85 2.52 -0.94 3.17
N THR A 86 3.77 -0.76 2.78
CA THR A 86 4.59 -1.74 2.07
C THR A 86 5.97 -1.90 2.68
N SER A 87 6.21 -1.35 3.89
CA SER A 87 7.52 -1.32 4.54
C SER A 87 8.52 -0.38 3.83
N GLY A 88 8.02 0.61 3.09
CA GLY A 88 8.82 1.41 2.17
C GLY A 88 7.99 2.41 1.36
N SER A 89 7.86 2.16 0.07
CA SER A 89 7.23 3.04 -0.90
C SER A 89 6.24 2.32 -1.79
N PHE A 90 4.96 2.58 -1.58
CA PHE A 90 3.91 1.99 -2.41
C PHE A 90 4.05 2.38 -3.89
N PHE A 91 4.54 3.58 -4.19
CA PHE A 91 4.72 4.06 -5.57
C PHE A 91 6.07 3.74 -6.20
N ASP A 92 6.98 3.06 -5.49
CA ASP A 92 8.23 2.56 -6.05
C ASP A 92 7.94 1.34 -6.97
N PRO A 93 8.24 1.41 -8.28
CA PRO A 93 7.93 0.32 -9.21
C PRO A 93 8.74 -0.97 -8.97
N ASP A 94 9.84 -0.90 -8.23
CA ASP A 94 10.65 -2.07 -7.87
C ASP A 94 10.17 -2.71 -6.56
N GLU A 95 9.62 -1.91 -5.65
CA GLU A 95 8.98 -2.40 -4.43
C GLU A 95 7.57 -2.95 -4.69
N VAL A 96 6.78 -2.22 -5.47
CA VAL A 96 5.41 -2.57 -5.88
C VAL A 96 5.26 -2.43 -7.40
N PRO A 97 5.36 -3.54 -8.14
CA PRO A 97 5.24 -3.53 -9.59
C PRO A 97 3.92 -2.87 -10.06
N PRO A 98 3.93 -2.13 -11.20
CA PRO A 98 2.75 -1.43 -11.70
C PRO A 98 1.49 -2.32 -11.82
N ALA A 99 1.64 -3.57 -12.25
CA ALA A 99 0.52 -4.52 -12.33
C ALA A 99 -0.08 -4.84 -10.95
N ALA A 100 0.74 -4.98 -9.91
CA ALA A 100 0.26 -5.16 -8.54
C ALA A 100 -0.43 -3.89 -8.01
N ARG A 101 0.12 -2.70 -8.30
CA ARG A 101 -0.53 -1.42 -7.96
C ARG A 101 -1.90 -1.27 -8.61
N ARG A 102 -2.05 -1.65 -9.88
CA ARG A 102 -3.35 -1.67 -10.55
C ARG A 102 -4.32 -2.64 -9.91
N ALA A 103 -3.88 -3.84 -9.54
CA ALA A 103 -4.72 -4.80 -8.83
C ALA A 103 -5.19 -4.27 -7.46
N VAL A 104 -4.34 -3.53 -6.74
CA VAL A 104 -4.74 -2.81 -5.52
C VAL A 104 -5.81 -1.75 -5.87
N ALA A 105 -5.56 -0.90 -6.87
CA ALA A 105 -6.51 0.15 -7.25
C ALA A 105 -7.89 -0.42 -7.62
N GLU A 106 -7.92 -1.47 -8.43
CA GLU A 106 -9.15 -2.15 -8.85
C GLU A 106 -9.89 -2.78 -7.66
N ALA A 107 -9.15 -3.48 -6.77
CA ALA A 107 -9.75 -4.18 -5.64
C ALA A 107 -10.37 -3.23 -4.60
N PHE A 108 -9.84 -2.01 -4.48
CA PHE A 108 -10.29 -1.02 -3.50
C PHE A 108 -10.90 0.22 -4.14
N ARG A 109 -11.34 0.11 -5.40
CA ARG A 109 -12.00 1.20 -6.12
C ARG A 109 -13.21 1.73 -5.34
N GLY A 110 -13.32 3.06 -5.24
CA GLY A 110 -14.37 3.76 -4.50
C GLY A 110 -14.10 3.94 -3.00
N LYS A 111 -12.96 3.45 -2.49
CA LYS A 111 -12.45 3.80 -1.16
C LYS A 111 -11.60 5.06 -1.23
N ALA A 112 -11.57 5.83 -0.15
CA ALA A 112 -10.47 6.77 0.03
C ALA A 112 -9.21 5.97 0.38
N VAL A 113 -8.09 6.29 -0.26
CA VAL A 113 -6.82 5.58 -0.08
C VAL A 113 -5.79 6.53 0.51
N ILE A 114 -5.12 6.07 1.56
CA ILE A 114 -3.91 6.70 2.10
C ILE A 114 -2.74 5.76 1.82
N ALA A 115 -1.79 6.16 0.99
CA ALA A 115 -0.65 5.31 0.62
C ALA A 115 0.67 5.90 1.12
N GLU A 116 1.49 5.08 1.78
CA GLU A 116 2.84 5.49 2.18
C GLU A 116 3.80 5.57 0.99
N THR A 117 4.67 6.57 0.96
CA THR A 117 5.76 6.62 0.00
C THR A 117 6.90 7.53 0.43
N ARG A 118 8.09 7.32 -0.12
CA ARG A 118 9.22 8.25 0.04
C ARG A 118 9.10 9.41 -0.95
N PRO A 119 9.65 10.60 -0.63
CA PRO A 119 9.49 11.80 -1.44
C PRO A 119 9.83 11.63 -2.92
N GLU A 120 10.86 10.86 -3.27
CA GLU A 120 11.27 10.68 -4.67
C GLU A 120 10.29 9.90 -5.54
N TYR A 121 9.33 9.18 -4.94
CA TYR A 121 8.30 8.42 -5.66
C TYR A 121 6.96 9.17 -5.75
N VAL A 122 6.94 10.44 -5.31
CA VAL A 122 5.80 11.35 -5.48
C VAL A 122 5.84 11.92 -6.91
N ASP A 123 5.47 11.10 -7.88
CA ASP A 123 5.40 11.47 -9.29
C ASP A 123 3.98 11.81 -9.72
N SER A 124 3.79 12.96 -10.39
CA SER A 124 2.45 13.47 -10.71
C SER A 124 1.66 12.57 -11.66
N ASP A 125 2.33 11.90 -12.59
CA ASP A 125 1.65 11.06 -13.59
C ASP A 125 1.25 9.73 -12.97
N VAL A 126 2.12 9.14 -12.15
CA VAL A 126 1.83 7.93 -11.38
C VAL A 126 0.68 8.15 -10.41
N LEU A 127 0.68 9.27 -9.67
CA LEU A 127 -0.38 9.59 -8.73
C LEU A 127 -1.71 9.85 -9.44
N ARG A 128 -1.69 10.50 -10.60
CA ARG A 128 -2.89 10.72 -11.42
C ARG A 128 -3.44 9.42 -11.99
N GLU A 129 -2.57 8.52 -12.48
CA GLU A 129 -2.98 7.19 -12.94
C GLU A 129 -3.66 6.42 -11.80
N PHE A 130 -2.99 6.28 -10.65
CA PHE A 130 -3.54 5.53 -9.52
C PHE A 130 -4.82 6.17 -8.97
N GLY A 131 -4.83 7.50 -8.79
CA GLY A 131 -5.99 8.26 -8.36
C GLY A 131 -7.20 8.05 -9.28
N GLY A 132 -6.99 8.12 -10.60
CA GLY A 132 -8.06 7.90 -11.58
C GLY A 132 -8.61 6.47 -11.58
N LEU A 133 -7.79 5.47 -11.24
CA LEU A 133 -8.25 4.08 -11.14
C LEU A 133 -9.15 3.84 -9.92
N ILE A 134 -8.84 4.48 -8.79
CA ILE A 134 -9.64 4.33 -7.56
C ILE A 134 -10.86 5.25 -7.50
N ASP A 135 -10.84 6.36 -8.23
CA ASP A 135 -11.88 7.37 -8.15
C ASP A 135 -13.20 6.92 -8.80
N THR A 136 -14.29 7.14 -8.05
CA THR A 136 -15.67 6.87 -8.45
C THR A 136 -16.56 8.12 -8.33
N GLY A 137 -15.98 9.25 -7.91
CA GLY A 137 -16.72 10.45 -7.49
C GLY A 137 -17.28 10.40 -6.07
N ALA A 138 -16.99 9.32 -5.30
CA ALA A 138 -17.50 9.17 -3.93
C ALA A 138 -16.76 10.05 -2.90
N TRP A 139 -15.56 10.52 -3.20
CA TRP A 139 -14.69 11.25 -2.28
C TRP A 139 -14.16 12.51 -2.96
N THR A 140 -14.12 13.63 -2.23
CA THR A 140 -13.44 14.85 -2.69
C THR A 140 -11.93 14.60 -2.87
N THR A 141 -11.34 13.81 -1.96
CA THR A 141 -9.92 13.46 -1.96
C THR A 141 -9.78 11.93 -1.99
N PRO A 142 -9.86 11.29 -3.17
CA PRO A 142 -9.81 9.83 -3.26
C PRO A 142 -8.43 9.25 -2.90
N LEU A 143 -7.34 10.02 -3.11
CA LEU A 143 -5.97 9.62 -2.78
C LEU A 143 -5.31 10.66 -1.88
N SER A 144 -4.77 10.20 -0.75
CA SER A 144 -3.82 10.93 0.09
C SER A 144 -2.48 10.20 0.11
N VAL A 145 -1.38 10.94 0.07
CA VAL A 145 -0.02 10.38 0.08
C VAL A 145 0.63 10.70 1.41
N ALA A 146 1.02 9.66 2.15
CA ALA A 146 1.75 9.79 3.41
C ALA A 146 3.25 9.72 3.14
N ILE A 147 3.93 10.85 3.23
CA ILE A 147 5.35 10.96 2.86
C ILE A 147 6.25 10.68 4.07
N GLY A 148 7.11 9.68 3.96
CA GLY A 148 8.17 9.39 4.93
C GLY A 148 9.33 10.38 4.79
N LEU A 149 9.24 11.52 5.46
CA LEU A 149 10.25 12.58 5.40
C LEU A 149 11.46 12.30 6.31
N GLU A 150 11.21 11.75 7.51
CA GLU A 150 12.18 11.50 8.59
C GLU A 150 12.89 12.76 9.13
N THR A 151 13.61 13.49 8.28
CA THR A 151 14.28 14.76 8.56
C THR A 151 14.14 15.71 7.37
N THR A 152 14.25 17.02 7.62
CA THR A 152 14.32 18.06 6.57
C THR A 152 15.74 18.57 6.35
N ASP A 153 16.70 18.04 7.11
CA ASP A 153 18.10 18.41 7.05
C ASP A 153 18.88 17.30 6.35
N ASP A 154 19.40 17.59 5.16
CA ASP A 154 20.20 16.68 4.34
C ASP A 154 21.56 16.31 4.97
N PHE A 155 21.97 17.02 6.03
CA PHE A 155 23.23 16.77 6.74
C PHE A 155 23.09 15.75 7.88
N ILE A 156 21.87 15.53 8.39
CA ILE A 156 21.60 14.59 9.50
C ILE A 156 21.43 13.16 9.01
#